data_AF-A0A849TAS5-F1
#
_entry.id   AF-A0A849TAS5-F1
#
_cell.length_a   1.000
_cell.length_b   1.000
_cell.length_c   1.000
_cell.angle_alpha   90.00
_cell.angle_beta   90.00
_cell.angle_gamma   90.00
#
_symmetry.space_group_name_H-M   'P 1'
#
loop_
_entity.id
_entity.type
_entity.pdbx_description
1 polymer ?
#
loop_
_entity_poly.entity_id
_entity_poly.type
_entity_poly.pdbx_seq_one_letter_code
_entity_poly.pdbx_strand_id
1 'polypeptide(L)' 'GLPKDSKSAFDFLERAEEISPSIADHLKKMIGFRNIAVHDYREIDWAIVRKVIETHCNDLAIFANDMVKKHG' A
#
# COMPACT_ATOMS: atom_id res chain seq x y z
N GLY A 1 11.24 15.75 -7.06
CA GLY A 1 9.89 16.11 -7.54
C GLY A 1 8.88 15.65 -6.51
N LEU A 2 7.73 16.31 -6.40
CA LEU A 2 6.69 15.88 -5.46
C LEU A 2 5.86 14.73 -6.06
N PRO A 3 5.45 13.74 -5.26
CA PRO A 3 4.58 12.66 -5.74
C PRO A 3 3.20 13.22 -6.12
N LYS A 4 2.63 12.68 -7.19
CA LYS A 4 1.33 13.12 -7.75
C LYS A 4 0.16 12.29 -7.23
N ASP A 5 0.45 11.12 -6.67
CA ASP A 5 -0.51 10.18 -6.10
C ASP A 5 0.18 9.32 -5.03
N SER A 6 -0.61 8.55 -4.27
CA SER A 6 -0.06 7.71 -3.19
C SER A 6 0.86 6.60 -3.71
N LYS A 7 0.68 6.13 -4.95
CA LYS A 7 1.51 5.06 -5.53
C LYS A 7 2.93 5.58 -5.80
N SER A 8 3.02 6.74 -6.44
CA SER A 8 4.26 7.46 -6.67
C SER A 8 4.91 7.89 -5.36
N ALA A 9 4.15 8.23 -4.32
CA ALA A 9 4.73 8.51 -3.00
C ALA A 9 5.51 7.31 -2.44
N PHE A 10 4.98 6.08 -2.56
CA PHE A 10 5.70 4.87 -2.14
C PHE A 10 6.90 4.54 -3.03
N ASP A 11 6.85 4.82 -4.33
CA ASP A 11 8.03 4.72 -5.20
C ASP A 11 9.16 5.69 -4.76
N PHE A 12 8.80 6.88 -4.28
CA PHE A 12 9.77 7.84 -3.77
C PHE A 12 10.38 7.39 -2.45
N LEU A 13 9.57 6.85 -1.53
CA LEU A 13 10.05 6.31 -0.26
C LEU A 13 10.96 5.09 -0.46
N GLU A 14 10.62 4.20 -1.40
CA GLU A 14 11.45 3.05 -1.77
C GLU A 14 12.80 3.50 -2.33
N ARG A 15 12.80 4.46 -3.27
CA ARG A 15 14.04 5.01 -3.87
C ARG A 15 14.92 5.77 -2.87
N ALA A 16 14.31 6.34 -1.84
CA ALA A 16 15.02 6.98 -0.74
C ALA A 16 15.49 5.97 0.32
N GLU A 17 15.27 4.67 0.12
CA GLU A 17 15.58 3.60 1.07
C GLU A 17 14.89 3.83 2.44
N GLU A 18 13.77 4.54 2.44
CA GLU A 18 12.94 4.78 3.62
C GLU A 18 12.11 3.55 3.98
N ILE A 19 11.69 2.80 2.97
CA ILE A 19 10.93 1.55 3.11
C ILE A 19 11.55 0.46 2.25
N SER A 20 11.35 -0.80 2.63
CA SER A 20 11.82 -1.92 1.82
C SER A 20 11.03 -2.05 0.51
N PRO A 21 11.64 -2.62 -0.54
CA PRO A 21 10.95 -2.88 -1.81
C PRO A 21 9.69 -3.74 -1.66
N SER A 22 9.69 -4.69 -0.72
CA SER A 22 8.52 -5.54 -0.46
C SER A 22 7.34 -4.76 0.11
N ILE A 23 7.59 -3.88 1.08
CA ILE A 23 6.56 -3.02 1.68
C ILE A 23 6.05 -2.03 0.64
N ALA A 24 6.93 -1.42 -0.16
CA ALA A 24 6.53 -0.54 -1.24
C ALA A 24 5.59 -1.25 -2.24
N ASP A 25 5.95 -2.45 -2.70
CA ASP A 25 5.13 -3.22 -3.64
C ASP A 25 3.76 -3.59 -3.06
N HIS A 26 3.71 -4.05 -1.81
CA HIS A 26 2.46 -4.39 -1.14
C HIS A 26 1.51 -3.19 -1.00
N LEU A 27 2.03 -2.04 -0.56
CA LEU A 27 1.23 -0.82 -0.40
C LEU A 27 0.73 -0.29 -1.76
N LYS A 28 1.56 -0.36 -2.80
CA LYS A 28 1.17 -0.01 -4.18
C LYS A 28 0.06 -0.92 -4.70
N LYS A 29 0.11 -2.22 -4.43
CA LYS A 29 -0.94 -3.19 -4.79
C LYS A 29 -2.26 -2.93 -4.05
N MET A 30 -2.19 -2.61 -2.76
CA MET A 30 -3.37 -2.26 -1.95
C MET A 30 -4.07 -1.00 -2.48
N ILE A 31 -3.32 0.03 -2.90
CA ILE A 31 -3.91 1.24 -3.53
C ILE A 31 -4.61 0.87 -4.85
N GLY A 32 -3.98 0.03 -5.68
CA GLY A 32 -4.60 -0.47 -6.91
C GLY A 32 -5.90 -1.22 -6.63
N PHE A 33 -5.91 -2.07 -5.61
CA PHE A 33 -7.11 -2.79 -5.18
C PHE A 33 -8.22 -1.86 -4.72
N ARG A 34 -7.90 -0.84 -3.89
CA ARG A 34 -8.87 0.19 -3.48
C ARG A 34 -9.53 0.84 -4.71
N ASN A 35 -8.73 1.20 -5.72
CA ASN A 35 -9.26 1.85 -6.92
C ASN A 35 -10.20 0.93 -7.70
N ILE A 36 -9.89 -0.36 -7.82
CA ILE A 36 -10.77 -1.34 -8.47
C ILE A 36 -12.05 -1.54 -7.65
N ALA A 37 -11.95 -1.77 -6.34
CA ALA A 37 -13.11 -1.97 -5.47
C ALA A 37 -14.05 -0.76 -5.41
N VAL A 38 -13.52 0.46 -5.53
CA VAL A 38 -14.31 1.71 -5.55
C VAL A 38 -14.94 1.99 -6.91
N HIS A 39 -14.31 1.60 -8.02
CA HIS A 39 -14.83 1.87 -9.36
C HIS A 39 -15.75 0.75 -9.89
N ASP A 40 -15.53 -0.51 -9.47
CA ASP A 40 -16.16 -1.70 -10.06
C ASP A 40 -17.21 -2.37 -9.14
N TYR A 41 -17.96 -1.56 -8.38
CA TYR A 41 -19.02 -1.97 -7.41
C TYR A 41 -20.02 -3.06 -7.89
N ARG A 42 -20.06 -3.38 -9.18
CA ARG A 42 -21.01 -4.35 -9.78
C ARG A 42 -20.51 -5.80 -9.81
N GLU A 43 -19.20 -6.05 -9.77
CA GLU A 43 -18.62 -7.41 -9.83
C GLU A 43 -17.43 -7.59 -8.85
N ILE A 44 -17.59 -7.14 -7.61
CA ILE A 44 -16.55 -7.33 -6.60
C ILE A 44 -16.50 -8.81 -6.18
N ASP A 45 -15.37 -9.47 -6.41
CA ASP A 45 -15.06 -10.78 -5.81
C ASP A 45 -14.72 -10.60 -4.32
N TRP A 46 -15.69 -10.93 -3.47
CA TRP A 46 -15.56 -10.86 -2.01
C TRP A 46 -14.46 -11.76 -1.44
N ALA A 47 -14.05 -12.83 -2.13
CA ALA A 47 -12.92 -13.66 -1.70
C ALA A 47 -11.60 -12.88 -1.82
N ILE A 48 -11.44 -12.08 -2.88
CA ILE A 48 -10.27 -11.21 -3.07
C ILE A 48 -10.29 -10.08 -2.04
N VAL A 49 -11.44 -9.44 -1.80
CA VAL A 49 -11.57 -8.39 -0.77
C VAL A 49 -11.15 -8.92 0.60
N ARG A 50 -11.68 -10.08 1.00
CA ARG A 50 -11.34 -10.73 2.26
C ARG A 50 -9.85 -11.03 2.35
N LYS A 51 -9.28 -11.64 1.30
CA LYS A 51 -7.85 -11.95 1.23
C LYS A 51 -6.99 -10.70 1.40
N VAL A 52 -7.37 -9.60 0.75
CA VAL A 52 -6.62 -8.34 0.83
C VAL A 52 -6.70 -7.74 2.23
N ILE A 53 -7.87 -7.70 2.85
CA ILE A 53 -8.02 -7.20 4.23
C ILE A 53 -7.23 -8.09 5.21
N GLU A 54 -7.36 -9.41 5.12
CA GLU A 54 -6.69 -10.35 6.03
C GLU A 54 -5.16 -10.35 5.86
N THR A 55 -4.67 -10.17 4.63
CA THR A 55 -3.24 -10.33 4.31
C THR A 55 -2.48 -9.00 4.35
N HIS A 56 -3.10 -7.90 3.89
CA HIS A 56 -2.40 -6.65 3.62
C HIS A 56 -2.72 -5.52 4.60
N CYS A 57 -3.69 -5.67 5.51
CA CYS A 57 -3.88 -4.68 6.58
C CYS A 57 -2.63 -4.55 7.48
N ASN A 58 -1.88 -5.64 7.66
CA ASN A 58 -0.68 -5.62 8.48
C ASN A 58 0.47 -4.84 7.82
N ASP A 59 0.49 -4.73 6.49
CA ASP A 59 1.54 -4.00 5.75
C ASP A 59 1.53 -2.50 6.10
N LEU A 60 0.35 -1.91 6.35
CA LEU A 60 0.22 -0.52 6.83
C LEU A 60 0.79 -0.34 8.24
N ALA A 61 0.58 -1.32 9.12
CA ALA A 61 1.11 -1.29 10.48
C ALA A 61 2.64 -1.43 10.48
N ILE A 62 3.18 -2.31 9.63
CA ILE A 62 4.63 -2.46 9.43
C ILE A 62 5.22 -1.16 8.91
N PHE A 63 4.62 -0.57 7.87
CA PHE A 63 5.04 0.73 7.35
C PHE A 63 5.08 1.81 8.43
N ALA A 64 4.00 1.98 9.20
CA ALA A 64 3.93 2.97 10.27
C ALA A 64 5.02 2.74 11.33
N ASN A 65 5.24 1.49 11.73
CA ASN A 65 6.27 1.11 12.69
C ASN A 65 7.68 1.41 12.17
N ASP A 66 7.95 1.11 10.89
CA ASP A 66 9.25 1.37 10.26
C ASP A 66 9.52 2.89 10.19
N MET A 67 8.53 3.69 9.85
CA MET A 67 8.64 5.17 9.85
C MET A 67 8.90 5.72 11.25
N VAL A 68 8.17 5.24 12.26
CA VAL A 68 8.37 5.68 13.66
C VAL A 68 9.75 5.28 14.17
N LYS A 69 10.24 4.07 13.86
CA LYS A 69 11.59 3.64 14.27
C LYS A 69 12.71 4.42 13.60
N LYS A 70 12.52 4.80 12.34
CA LYS A 70 13.55 5.48 11.55
C LYS A 70 13.65 6.98 11.86
N HIS A 71 12.57 7.59 12.36
CA HIS A 71 12.46 9.04 12.59
C HIS A 71 12.09 9.44 14.03
N GLY A 72 11.97 8.48 14.95
CA GLY A 72 11.63 8.68 16.37
C GLY A 72 12.83 8.73 17.30
#